data_AF-A0A3S3NB03-F1
#
_entry.id   AF-A0A3S3NB03-F1
#
_cell.length_a   1.000
_cell.length_b   1.000
_cell.length_c   1.000
_cell.angle_alpha   90.00
_cell.angle_beta   90.00
_cell.angle_gamma   90.00
#
_symmetry.space_group_name_H-M   'P 1'
#
loop_
_entity.id
_entity.type
_entity.pdbx_description
1 polymer ?
#
loop_
_entity_poly.entity_id
_entity_poly.type
_entity_poly.pdbx_seq_one_letter_code
_entity_poly.pdbx_strand_id
1 'polypeptide(L)'
;MERRKGKGFRGSWKPQPSSSSSSSSSSPSPSSYASNSPKTPTRAPANHNRTAPFVKDEQKTLERDEGPSEIPSLIGTCPDMCPERERAHRERLRDLAVFERLNGNPRRTSANLAVKKFCRTISTMNMQALDIRPLPVLQETLEYLFKLMESSEYPFDVVHDFVFDRTRSIRQDLGMQNIINDQVINMYEKMVEFHIISNHKLPSCNGNPNISSLHFLNMEQLVKSLVSLYELYGINRRFNLNNDNEAEFYSFYVLLHLGSDKNSTGESLSLWFQRLGSPIVKTKEMCFARSVFR
;
A
#
# COMPACT_ATOMS: atom_id res chain seq x y z
N MET A 1 50.43 52.81 10.64
CA MET A 1 51.87 52.91 10.31
C MET A 1 52.44 51.54 10.62
N GLU A 2 53.08 50.77 9.76
CA GLU A 2 53.92 51.09 8.60
C GLU A 2 54.06 49.81 7.76
N ARG A 3 54.30 50.00 6.45
CA ARG A 3 54.36 48.97 5.42
C ARG A 3 55.75 48.36 5.32
N ARG A 4 55.88 47.08 4.96
CA ARG A 4 57.00 46.59 4.14
C ARG A 4 56.58 45.49 3.17
N LYS A 5 56.75 45.80 1.88
CA LYS A 5 56.80 44.94 0.67
C LYS A 5 57.96 43.92 0.84
N GLY A 6 58.07 42.75 0.19
CA GLY A 6 57.53 42.17 -1.04
C GLY A 6 58.65 41.30 -1.67
N LYS A 7 58.26 40.32 -2.52
CA LYS A 7 59.02 39.36 -3.38
C LYS A 7 58.72 37.91 -2.96
N GLY A 8 58.17 37.00 -3.77
CA GLY A 8 58.01 36.90 -5.22
C GLY A 8 58.94 35.81 -5.76
N PHE A 9 58.44 34.58 -5.92
CA PHE A 9 59.04 33.58 -6.81
C PHE A 9 57.96 32.76 -7.52
N ARG A 10 58.11 32.68 -8.84
CA ARG A 10 57.24 32.02 -9.82
C ARG A 10 57.50 30.52 -9.84
N GLY A 11 56.45 29.71 -9.86
CA GLY A 11 56.48 28.30 -10.26
C GLY A 11 55.42 28.07 -11.34
N SER A 12 55.89 27.91 -12.57
CA SER A 12 55.12 27.65 -13.78
C SER A 12 54.87 26.15 -13.92
N TRP A 13 53.61 25.72 -14.04
CA TRP A 13 53.28 24.41 -14.61
C TRP A 13 52.18 24.58 -15.66
N LYS A 14 52.55 24.28 -16.91
CA LYS A 14 51.67 24.25 -18.09
C LYS A 14 50.91 22.91 -18.15
N PRO A 15 49.75 22.86 -18.84
CA PRO A 15 48.89 21.68 -18.94
C PRO A 15 49.14 20.82 -20.18
N GLN A 16 48.55 19.61 -20.17
CA GLN A 16 48.20 18.65 -21.26
C GLN A 16 49.03 17.33 -21.30
N PRO A 17 48.52 16.20 -21.86
CA PRO A 17 47.22 15.96 -22.53
C PRO A 17 46.43 14.71 -22.04
N SER A 18 45.25 14.57 -22.64
CA SER A 18 44.24 13.49 -22.62
C SER A 18 44.69 12.03 -22.60
N SER A 19 43.99 11.20 -21.83
CA SER A 19 43.60 9.86 -22.26
C SER A 19 42.24 9.46 -21.65
N SER A 20 41.33 9.10 -22.54
CA SER A 20 39.96 8.66 -22.31
C SER A 20 39.92 7.19 -21.94
N SER A 21 39.30 6.84 -20.81
CA SER A 21 38.84 5.48 -20.51
C SER A 21 37.38 5.50 -20.08
N SER A 22 36.51 5.30 -21.07
CA SER A 22 35.09 5.01 -20.91
C SER A 22 34.92 3.65 -20.23
N SER A 23 34.38 3.64 -19.02
CA SER A 23 33.84 2.43 -18.38
C SER A 23 32.35 2.64 -18.14
N SER A 24 31.57 2.05 -19.04
CA SER A 24 30.12 1.96 -19.01
C SER A 24 29.68 0.99 -17.91
N SER A 25 29.08 1.49 -16.84
CA SER A 25 28.39 0.68 -15.83
C SER A 25 26.90 0.63 -16.13
N SER A 26 26.48 -0.52 -16.66
CA SER A 26 25.12 -0.85 -17.08
C SER A 26 24.16 -0.99 -15.89
N SER A 27 23.05 -0.26 -15.94
CA SER A 27 21.88 -0.45 -15.08
C SER A 27 21.02 -1.60 -15.60
N PRO A 28 20.52 -2.53 -14.76
CA PRO A 28 19.60 -3.56 -15.22
C PRO A 28 18.15 -3.03 -15.22
N SER A 29 17.54 -3.01 -16.41
CA SER A 29 16.10 -2.78 -16.62
C SER A 29 15.27 -4.05 -16.37
N PRO A 30 13.96 -3.93 -16.07
CA PRO A 30 13.12 -5.07 -15.67
C PRO A 30 12.71 -5.94 -16.86
N SER A 31 12.77 -7.26 -16.69
CA SER A 31 12.40 -8.25 -17.69
C SER A 31 10.89 -8.26 -17.97
N SER A 32 10.52 -7.93 -19.21
CA SER A 32 9.22 -8.23 -19.81
C SER A 32 9.12 -9.72 -20.13
N TYR A 33 8.13 -10.41 -19.56
CA TYR A 33 7.80 -11.78 -19.92
C TYR A 33 7.11 -11.81 -21.29
N ALA A 34 7.72 -12.54 -22.23
CA ALA A 34 7.22 -12.77 -23.57
C ALA A 34 6.09 -13.82 -23.57
N SER A 35 4.96 -13.43 -24.16
CA SER A 35 3.84 -14.28 -24.55
C SER A 35 4.21 -15.14 -25.77
N ASN A 36 4.26 -16.45 -25.60
CA ASN A 36 4.40 -17.40 -26.72
C ASN A 36 3.01 -17.91 -27.16
N SER A 37 2.55 -17.40 -28.30
CA SER A 37 1.50 -18.03 -29.10
C SER A 37 2.15 -18.79 -30.27
N PRO A 38 1.83 -20.08 -30.51
CA PRO A 38 2.20 -20.75 -31.75
C PRO A 38 1.16 -20.47 -32.84
N LYS A 39 1.63 -19.99 -34.01
CA LYS A 39 0.86 -19.93 -35.25
C LYS A 39 0.90 -21.29 -35.97
N THR A 40 -0.22 -21.58 -36.63
CA THR A 40 -0.61 -22.75 -37.43
C THR A 40 0.26 -23.00 -38.69
N PRO A 41 0.11 -24.19 -39.29
CA PRO A 41 -0.04 -24.27 -40.73
C PRO A 41 -1.30 -25.03 -41.17
N THR A 42 -1.90 -24.50 -42.23
CA THR A 42 -3.17 -24.84 -42.88
C THR A 42 -3.05 -26.06 -43.82
N ARG A 43 -4.06 -26.96 -43.85
CA ARG A 43 -4.70 -27.49 -45.10
C ARG A 43 -5.98 -28.31 -44.80
N ALA A 44 -7.04 -28.01 -45.55
CA ALA A 44 -8.45 -28.47 -45.45
C ALA A 44 -8.72 -29.81 -46.20
N PRO A 45 -9.99 -30.23 -46.46
CA PRO A 45 -11.23 -30.29 -45.64
C PRO A 45 -11.89 -31.70 -45.64
N ALA A 46 -12.84 -31.98 -44.74
CA ALA A 46 -13.92 -32.96 -44.99
C ALA A 46 -15.12 -32.76 -44.06
N ASN A 47 -16.31 -32.67 -44.68
CA ASN A 47 -17.64 -32.72 -44.07
C ASN A 47 -17.84 -34.02 -43.27
N HIS A 48 -18.60 -33.96 -42.17
CA HIS A 48 -19.79 -34.81 -41.96
C HIS A 48 -20.53 -34.44 -40.65
N ASN A 49 -21.83 -34.17 -40.77
CA ASN A 49 -22.81 -34.13 -39.70
C ASN A 49 -22.77 -35.40 -38.86
N ARG A 50 -22.88 -35.28 -37.52
CA ARG A 50 -23.60 -36.25 -36.68
C ARG A 50 -23.95 -35.69 -35.31
N THR A 51 -25.15 -36.05 -34.90
CA THR A 51 -25.97 -35.53 -33.80
C THR A 51 -25.79 -36.38 -32.53
N ALA A 52 -25.94 -35.72 -31.36
CA ALA A 52 -26.42 -36.24 -30.06
C ALA A 52 -25.46 -37.09 -29.18
N PRO A 53 -25.75 -37.31 -27.87
CA PRO A 53 -26.73 -36.66 -26.97
C PRO A 53 -26.16 -36.17 -25.61
N PHE A 54 -27.02 -35.38 -24.96
CA PHE A 54 -27.04 -34.91 -23.58
C PHE A 54 -27.12 -36.07 -22.56
N VAL A 55 -26.27 -36.06 -21.53
CA VAL A 55 -26.40 -36.93 -20.34
C VAL A 55 -26.40 -36.04 -19.10
N LYS A 56 -27.49 -36.15 -18.32
CA LYS A 56 -27.67 -35.59 -16.98
C LYS A 56 -26.94 -36.49 -16.00
N ASP A 57 -26.21 -35.93 -15.04
CA ASP A 57 -25.78 -36.68 -13.86
C ASP A 57 -26.18 -35.98 -12.56
N GLU A 58 -26.62 -36.82 -11.64
CA GLU A 58 -27.49 -36.57 -10.50
C GLU A 58 -26.79 -35.93 -9.30
N GLN A 59 -27.55 -35.08 -8.61
CA GLN A 59 -27.26 -34.58 -7.28
C GLN A 59 -27.18 -35.71 -6.25
N LYS A 60 -26.08 -35.73 -5.48
CA LYS A 60 -26.02 -36.38 -4.17
C LYS A 60 -25.67 -35.33 -3.13
N THR A 61 -26.70 -34.80 -2.48
CA THR A 61 -26.62 -33.93 -1.31
C THR A 61 -26.15 -34.75 -0.11
N LEU A 62 -24.92 -34.48 0.36
CA LEU A 62 -24.48 -34.83 1.70
C LEU A 62 -24.71 -33.60 2.57
N GLU A 63 -25.82 -33.62 3.32
CA GLU A 63 -26.03 -32.66 4.40
C GLU A 63 -25.05 -33.00 5.53
N ARG A 64 -24.04 -32.15 5.71
CA ARG A 64 -23.26 -32.09 6.93
C ARG A 64 -23.64 -30.79 7.63
N ASP A 65 -24.48 -30.94 8.64
CA ASP A 65 -24.77 -29.94 9.66
C ASP A 65 -23.47 -29.68 10.46
N GLU A 66 -22.65 -28.76 9.98
CA GLU A 66 -21.62 -28.13 10.80
C GLU A 66 -22.19 -26.79 11.24
N GLY A 67 -22.57 -26.71 12.52
CA GLY A 67 -22.73 -25.41 13.20
C GLY A 67 -21.46 -24.56 13.02
N PRO A 68 -21.49 -23.25 13.34
CA PRO A 68 -20.34 -22.40 13.16
C PRO A 68 -19.22 -22.86 14.09
N SER A 69 -18.34 -23.71 13.58
CA SER A 69 -17.04 -24.02 14.16
C SER A 69 -16.34 -22.68 14.33
N GLU A 70 -16.22 -22.21 15.58
CA GLU A 70 -15.45 -21.03 15.93
C GLU A 70 -14.04 -21.24 15.39
N ILE A 71 -13.75 -20.64 14.23
CA ILE A 71 -12.41 -20.65 13.65
C ILE A 71 -11.54 -19.94 14.68
N PRO A 72 -10.52 -20.60 15.27
CA PRO A 72 -9.65 -19.95 16.23
C PRO A 72 -9.13 -18.66 15.62
N SER A 73 -9.38 -17.54 16.29
CA SER A 73 -8.88 -16.24 15.84
C SER A 73 -7.36 -16.35 15.68
N LEU A 74 -6.87 -16.22 14.46
CA LEU A 74 -5.43 -16.21 14.19
C LEU A 74 -4.85 -14.97 14.88
N ILE A 75 -4.13 -15.15 15.99
CA ILE A 75 -3.48 -14.05 16.71
C ILE A 75 -2.00 -14.06 16.34
N GLY A 76 -1.50 -12.92 15.87
CA GLY A 76 -0.09 -12.73 15.57
C GLY A 76 0.77 -12.68 16.83
N THR A 77 2.00 -13.17 16.73
CA THR A 77 2.96 -13.22 17.85
C THR A 77 4.33 -12.63 17.50
N CYS A 78 4.47 -11.99 16.34
CA CYS A 78 5.70 -11.27 15.97
C CYS A 78 5.93 -10.09 16.95
N PRO A 79 7.02 -10.07 17.73
CA PRO A 79 7.25 -9.01 18.71
C PRO A 79 7.77 -7.71 18.07
N ASP A 80 8.22 -7.76 16.81
CA ASP A 80 8.90 -6.66 16.13
C ASP A 80 8.08 -6.08 14.98
N MET A 81 8.44 -4.88 14.50
CA MET A 81 7.83 -4.25 13.33
C MET A 81 7.97 -5.06 12.03
N CYS A 82 8.90 -6.02 11.99
CA CYS A 82 9.14 -6.95 10.89
C CYS A 82 9.55 -8.32 11.42
N PRO A 83 8.92 -9.44 11.01
CA PRO A 83 9.32 -10.78 11.43
C PRO A 83 10.80 -11.09 11.17
N GLU A 84 11.47 -11.78 12.10
CA GLU A 84 12.89 -12.12 11.98
C GLU A 84 13.22 -12.86 10.68
N ARG A 85 12.36 -13.82 10.30
CA ARG A 85 12.50 -14.59 9.05
C ARG A 85 12.47 -13.68 7.82
N GLU A 86 11.56 -12.72 7.79
CA GLU A 86 11.49 -11.73 6.70
C GLU A 86 12.73 -10.84 6.70
N ARG A 87 13.15 -10.32 7.87
CA ARG A 87 14.36 -9.48 7.98
C ARG A 87 15.60 -10.19 7.43
N ALA A 88 15.87 -11.41 7.89
CA ALA A 88 17.02 -12.20 7.45
C ALA A 88 16.96 -12.51 5.94
N HIS A 89 15.77 -12.80 5.42
CA HIS A 89 15.57 -13.01 3.99
C HIS A 89 15.90 -11.75 3.18
N ARG A 90 15.42 -10.58 3.64
CA ARG A 90 15.63 -9.30 2.96
C ARG A 90 17.07 -8.80 3.05
N GLU A 91 17.79 -9.09 4.15
CA GLU A 91 19.24 -8.86 4.23
C GLU A 91 19.99 -9.70 3.18
N ARG A 92 19.66 -10.99 3.06
CA ARG A 92 20.29 -11.90 2.09
C ARG A 92 20.05 -11.46 0.64
N LEU A 93 18.83 -11.01 0.33
CA LEU A 93 18.45 -10.54 -1.01
C LEU A 93 18.82 -9.08 -1.28
N ARG A 94 19.32 -8.34 -0.28
CA ARG A 94 19.61 -6.90 -0.36
C ARG A 94 18.38 -6.06 -0.69
N ASP A 95 17.23 -6.49 -0.18
CA ASP A 95 15.92 -5.87 -0.40
C ASP A 95 15.52 -4.97 0.79
N LEU A 96 16.42 -4.08 1.20
CA LEU A 96 16.23 -3.12 2.28
C LEU A 96 16.00 -1.71 1.72
N ALA A 97 14.89 -1.08 2.11
CA ALA A 97 14.63 0.33 1.83
C ALA A 97 15.63 1.20 2.59
N VAL A 98 15.79 2.46 2.16
CA VAL A 98 16.80 3.37 2.74
C VAL A 98 16.62 3.55 4.26
N PHE A 99 15.38 3.62 4.74
CA PHE A 99 15.02 3.76 6.15
C PHE A 99 15.33 2.53 7.00
N GLU A 100 15.54 1.37 6.37
CA GLU A 100 15.74 0.10 7.07
C GLU A 100 17.24 -0.25 7.19
N ARG A 101 18.13 0.58 6.64
CA ARG A 101 19.56 0.26 6.53
C ARG A 101 20.32 0.71 7.77
N LEU A 102 20.94 -0.24 8.44
CA LEU A 102 21.83 0.05 9.57
C LEU A 102 23.08 0.77 9.06
N ASN A 103 23.29 2.02 9.51
CA ASN A 103 24.38 2.88 9.07
C ASN A 103 24.46 3.03 7.54
N GLY A 104 23.31 3.04 6.86
CA GLY A 104 23.23 3.13 5.39
C GLY A 104 23.66 1.87 4.63
N ASN A 105 24.03 0.79 5.30
CA ASN A 105 24.46 -0.44 4.66
C ASN A 105 23.26 -1.20 4.03
N PRO A 106 23.23 -1.43 2.70
CA PRO A 106 22.11 -2.09 2.02
C PRO A 106 21.96 -3.59 2.33
N ARG A 107 22.87 -4.18 3.10
CA ARG A 107 22.88 -5.61 3.47
C ARG A 107 22.62 -5.85 4.95
N ARG A 108 22.44 -4.79 5.74
CA ARG A 108 22.28 -4.89 7.19
C ARG A 108 21.11 -4.05 7.65
N THR A 109 20.28 -4.64 8.49
CA THR A 109 19.19 -3.97 9.19
C THR A 109 19.27 -4.25 10.69
N SER A 110 18.28 -3.77 11.44
CA SER A 110 18.04 -4.15 12.83
C SER A 110 16.54 -4.29 13.07
N ALA A 111 16.15 -4.97 14.16
CA ALA A 111 14.75 -5.12 14.54
C ALA A 111 14.02 -3.76 14.68
N ASN A 112 14.74 -2.72 15.11
CA ASN A 112 14.21 -1.37 15.33
C ASN A 112 14.06 -0.55 14.04
N LEU A 113 14.61 -1.00 12.91
CA LEU A 113 14.56 -0.28 11.63
C LEU A 113 13.68 -0.99 10.60
N ALA A 114 13.72 -2.33 10.57
CA ALA A 114 13.00 -3.10 9.58
C ALA A 114 11.49 -3.08 9.82
N VAL A 115 10.72 -2.82 8.77
CA VAL A 115 9.25 -2.88 8.83
C VAL A 115 8.76 -3.91 7.81
N LYS A 116 7.80 -4.74 8.21
CA LYS A 116 7.23 -5.81 7.39
C LYS A 116 6.73 -5.28 6.05
N LYS A 117 7.20 -5.83 4.93
CA LYS A 117 6.70 -5.48 3.59
C LYS A 117 5.30 -6.00 3.35
N PHE A 118 4.56 -5.36 2.44
CA PHE A 118 3.29 -5.88 2.00
C PHE A 118 3.50 -7.11 1.10
N CYS A 119 2.82 -8.22 1.40
CA CYS A 119 2.89 -9.43 0.59
C CYS A 119 1.68 -9.51 -0.36
N ARG A 120 1.89 -9.44 -1.68
CA ARG A 120 0.80 -9.50 -2.68
C ARG A 120 0.09 -10.86 -2.68
N THR A 121 0.84 -11.93 -2.49
CA THR A 121 0.36 -13.31 -2.57
C THR A 121 0.53 -13.97 -1.21
N ILE A 122 -0.54 -13.93 -0.42
CA ILE A 122 -0.61 -14.68 0.82
C ILE A 122 -0.99 -16.13 0.50
N SER A 123 -0.16 -17.07 0.96
CA SER A 123 -0.59 -18.45 1.14
C SER A 123 -0.87 -18.67 2.62
N THR A 124 -2.15 -18.79 2.99
CA THR A 124 -2.58 -19.04 4.37
C THR A 124 -2.01 -20.35 4.93
N MET A 125 -1.70 -21.31 4.06
CA MET A 125 -1.12 -22.61 4.43
C MET A 125 0.30 -22.50 5.01
N ASN A 126 1.05 -21.44 4.70
CA ASN A 126 2.44 -21.27 5.13
C ASN A 126 2.64 -20.18 6.18
N MET A 127 1.57 -19.47 6.56
CA MET A 127 1.65 -18.39 7.53
C MET A 127 1.63 -18.93 8.95
N GLN A 128 2.60 -18.48 9.75
CA GLN A 128 2.66 -18.78 11.17
C GLN A 128 2.29 -17.54 11.98
N ALA A 129 1.87 -17.72 13.23
CA ALA A 129 1.60 -16.61 14.15
C ALA A 129 2.80 -15.66 14.28
N LEU A 130 4.02 -16.21 14.26
CA LEU A 130 5.28 -15.45 14.31
C LEU A 130 5.52 -14.56 13.07
N ASP A 131 4.80 -14.80 11.97
CA ASP A 131 4.89 -13.99 10.77
C ASP A 131 3.90 -12.80 10.80
N ILE A 132 3.01 -12.72 11.81
CA ILE A 132 1.96 -11.71 11.94
C ILE A 132 2.20 -10.87 13.20
N ARG A 133 2.11 -9.55 13.08
CA ARG A 133 2.27 -8.63 14.22
C ARG A 133 0.97 -8.52 15.02
N PRO A 134 0.99 -8.61 16.35
CA PRO A 134 -0.18 -8.34 17.18
C PRO A 134 -0.51 -6.85 17.19
N LEU A 135 -1.73 -6.51 17.65
CA LEU A 135 -2.24 -5.14 17.65
C LEU A 135 -1.29 -4.09 18.26
N PRO A 136 -0.67 -4.30 19.44
CA PRO A 136 0.22 -3.30 20.02
C PRO A 136 1.42 -2.98 19.12
N VAL A 137 2.03 -4.01 18.53
CA VAL A 137 3.16 -3.85 17.59
C VAL A 137 2.71 -3.16 16.31
N LEU A 138 1.50 -3.44 15.82
CA LEU A 138 0.94 -2.74 14.65
C LEU A 138 0.72 -1.25 14.92
N GLN A 139 0.25 -0.88 16.11
CA GLN A 139 0.09 0.52 16.52
C GLN A 139 1.44 1.24 16.59
N GLU A 140 2.41 0.67 17.30
CA GLU A 140 3.76 1.22 17.41
C GLU A 140 4.43 1.35 16.03
N THR A 141 4.23 0.36 15.16
CA THR A 141 4.72 0.42 13.77
C THR A 141 4.11 1.59 13.02
N LEU A 142 2.79 1.79 13.14
CA LEU A 142 2.11 2.89 12.43
C LEU A 142 2.61 4.26 12.91
N GLU A 143 2.81 4.43 14.22
CA GLU A 143 3.37 5.65 14.78
C GLU A 143 4.82 5.89 14.32
N TYR A 144 5.64 4.84 14.27
CA TYR A 144 6.98 4.92 13.71
C TYR A 144 6.96 5.39 12.25
N LEU A 145 6.07 4.85 11.42
CA LEU A 145 5.94 5.24 10.02
C LEU A 145 5.53 6.71 9.86
N PHE A 146 4.64 7.24 10.70
CA PHE A 146 4.23 8.64 10.61
C PHE A 146 5.26 9.62 11.15
N LYS A 147 6.10 9.23 12.11
CA LYS A 147 7.28 10.01 12.48
C LYS A 147 8.24 10.19 11.29
N LEU A 148 8.34 9.22 10.38
CA LEU A 148 9.12 9.36 9.15
C LEU A 148 8.51 10.39 8.19
N MET A 149 7.18 10.54 8.18
CA MET A 149 6.47 11.52 7.35
C MET A 149 6.69 12.97 7.81
N GLU A 150 6.99 13.16 9.09
CA GLU A 150 7.31 14.47 9.69
C GLU A 150 8.78 14.87 9.45
N SER A 151 9.65 13.91 9.14
CA SER A 151 11.05 14.16 8.84
C SER A 151 11.24 14.77 7.45
N SER A 152 12.14 15.76 7.35
CA SER A 152 12.54 16.40 6.09
C SER A 152 13.84 15.84 5.51
N GLU A 153 14.34 14.71 6.01
CA GLU A 153 15.62 14.13 5.58
C GLU A 153 15.59 13.56 4.15
N TYR A 154 14.42 13.13 3.68
CA TYR A 154 14.25 12.50 2.38
C TYR A 154 13.16 13.20 1.55
N PRO A 155 13.26 13.16 0.21
CA PRO A 155 12.17 13.58 -0.67
C PRO A 155 10.87 12.85 -0.33
N PHE A 156 9.75 13.57 -0.43
CA PHE A 156 8.45 13.06 -0.01
C PHE A 156 8.03 11.79 -0.75
N ASP A 157 8.33 11.67 -2.04
CA ASP A 157 8.02 10.48 -2.84
C ASP A 157 8.75 9.23 -2.33
N VAL A 158 9.99 9.37 -1.84
CA VAL A 158 10.74 8.27 -1.22
C VAL A 158 10.12 7.84 0.11
N VAL A 159 9.72 8.80 0.94
CA VAL A 159 9.03 8.52 2.21
C VAL A 159 7.66 7.90 1.94
N HIS A 160 6.90 8.47 1.01
CA HIS A 160 5.60 7.97 0.57
C HIS A 160 5.70 6.50 0.15
N ASP A 161 6.61 6.14 -0.76
CA ASP A 161 6.70 4.77 -1.27
C ASP A 161 6.96 3.75 -0.16
N PHE A 162 7.79 4.13 0.82
CA PHE A 162 8.03 3.30 2.00
C PHE A 162 6.78 3.16 2.87
N VAL A 163 6.20 4.28 3.31
CA VAL A 163 5.04 4.30 4.21
C VAL A 163 3.83 3.65 3.55
N PHE A 164 3.58 3.93 2.28
CA PHE A 164 2.53 3.34 1.45
C PHE A 164 2.60 1.82 1.42
N ASP A 165 3.78 1.23 1.23
CA ASP A 165 3.93 -0.24 1.25
C ASP A 165 3.70 -0.80 2.66
N ARG A 166 4.25 -0.14 3.69
CA ARG A 166 4.18 -0.65 5.07
C ARG A 166 2.80 -0.53 5.70
N THR A 167 2.03 0.53 5.41
CA THR A 167 0.64 0.66 5.87
C THR A 167 -0.26 -0.41 5.24
N ARG A 168 -0.01 -0.82 3.99
CA ARG A 168 -0.70 -1.96 3.37
C ARG A 168 -0.38 -3.28 4.09
N SER A 169 0.86 -3.47 4.53
CA SER A 169 1.25 -4.61 5.35
C SER A 169 0.55 -4.60 6.72
N ILE A 170 0.42 -3.43 7.35
CA ILE A 170 -0.34 -3.28 8.62
C ILE A 170 -1.81 -3.67 8.41
N ARG A 171 -2.47 -3.12 7.39
CA ARG A 171 -3.86 -3.49 7.05
C ARG A 171 -4.03 -4.98 6.78
N GLN A 172 -3.05 -5.58 6.11
CA GLN A 172 -3.02 -7.01 5.85
C GLN A 172 -2.96 -7.83 7.15
N ASP A 173 -2.11 -7.46 8.10
CA ASP A 173 -2.05 -8.11 9.42
C ASP A 173 -3.33 -7.89 10.25
N LEU A 174 -3.92 -6.70 10.20
CA LEU A 174 -5.21 -6.41 10.85
C LEU A 174 -6.33 -7.30 10.30
N GLY A 175 -6.44 -7.37 8.97
CA GLY A 175 -7.46 -8.19 8.30
C GLY A 175 -7.30 -9.69 8.56
N MET A 176 -6.06 -10.20 8.60
CA MET A 176 -5.82 -11.62 8.90
C MET A 176 -6.23 -12.02 10.32
N GLN A 177 -6.12 -11.10 11.27
CA GLN A 177 -6.46 -11.34 12.67
C GLN A 177 -7.93 -11.03 12.98
N ASN A 178 -8.68 -10.47 12.03
CA ASN A 178 -10.08 -10.05 12.19
C ASN A 178 -10.33 -9.21 13.45
N ILE A 179 -9.40 -8.31 13.77
CA ILE A 179 -9.47 -7.48 14.99
C ILE A 179 -10.46 -6.34 14.76
N ILE A 180 -11.45 -6.22 15.64
CA ILE A 180 -12.46 -5.16 15.61
C ILE A 180 -12.48 -4.47 16.97
N ASN A 181 -11.97 -3.25 17.03
CA ASN A 181 -12.06 -2.37 18.19
C ASN A 181 -11.77 -0.91 17.77
N ASP A 182 -11.99 0.03 18.68
CA ASP A 182 -11.79 1.46 18.44
C ASP A 182 -10.33 1.81 18.11
N GLN A 183 -9.38 1.03 18.62
CA GLN A 183 -7.97 1.20 18.29
C GLN A 183 -7.69 0.93 16.81
N VAL A 184 -8.26 -0.13 16.25
CA VAL A 184 -8.15 -0.46 14.82
C VAL A 184 -8.82 0.62 13.97
N ILE A 185 -9.98 1.13 14.39
CA ILE A 185 -10.66 2.24 13.72
C ILE A 185 -9.73 3.46 13.64
N ASN A 186 -9.17 3.90 14.78
CA ASN A 186 -8.22 5.01 14.84
C ASN A 186 -6.99 4.78 13.93
N MET A 187 -6.50 3.55 13.81
CA MET A 187 -5.41 3.24 12.88
C MET A 187 -5.82 3.42 11.41
N TYR A 188 -7.02 2.96 11.04
CA TYR A 188 -7.56 3.14 9.69
C TYR A 188 -7.80 4.61 9.36
N GLU A 189 -8.31 5.39 10.31
CA GLU A 189 -8.47 6.85 10.18
C GLU A 189 -7.13 7.52 9.83
N LYS A 190 -6.08 7.28 10.62
CA LYS A 190 -4.74 7.84 10.34
C LYS A 190 -4.16 7.37 9.00
N MET A 191 -4.40 6.11 8.60
CA MET A 191 -3.96 5.61 7.28
C MET A 191 -4.71 6.30 6.12
N VAL A 192 -5.99 6.61 6.30
CA VAL A 192 -6.77 7.40 5.34
C VAL A 192 -6.22 8.82 5.23
N GLU A 193 -5.96 9.49 6.36
CA GLU A 193 -5.35 10.81 6.40
C GLU A 193 -3.99 10.83 5.67
N PHE A 194 -3.14 9.83 5.93
CA PHE A 194 -1.88 9.66 5.21
C PHE A 194 -2.08 9.67 3.70
N HIS A 195 -3.05 8.91 3.20
CA HIS A 195 -3.31 8.84 1.76
C HIS A 195 -3.85 10.16 1.20
N ILE A 196 -4.71 10.88 1.94
CA ILE A 196 -5.22 12.20 1.55
C ILE A 196 -4.07 13.22 1.47
N ILE A 197 -3.22 13.28 2.49
CA ILE A 197 -2.03 14.14 2.52
C ILE A 197 -1.09 13.80 1.37
N SER A 198 -0.87 12.50 1.12
CA SER A 198 -0.02 12.03 0.03
C SER A 198 -0.58 12.40 -1.33
N ASN A 199 -1.90 12.33 -1.52
CA ASN A 199 -2.55 12.73 -2.75
C ASN A 199 -2.31 14.22 -3.07
N HIS A 200 -2.27 15.07 -2.05
CA HIS A 200 -1.98 16.49 -2.21
C HIS A 200 -0.48 16.78 -2.43
N LYS A 201 0.42 16.06 -1.75
CA LYS A 201 1.87 16.32 -1.80
C LYS A 201 2.58 15.70 -3.01
N LEU A 202 2.17 14.53 -3.48
CA LEU A 202 2.82 13.81 -4.59
C LEU A 202 2.95 14.64 -5.88
N PRO A 203 1.94 15.41 -6.32
CA PRO A 203 2.06 16.25 -7.52
C PRO A 203 3.18 17.31 -7.46
N SER A 204 3.58 17.71 -6.25
CA SER A 204 4.65 18.71 -6.04
C SER A 204 6.06 18.10 -6.11
N CYS A 205 6.19 16.77 -6.20
CA CYS A 205 7.48 16.07 -6.18
C CYS A 205 8.14 16.09 -7.57
N ASN A 206 8.63 17.25 -8.04
CA ASN A 206 9.20 17.38 -9.38
C ASN A 206 10.35 16.38 -9.65
N GLY A 207 10.31 15.73 -10.82
CA GLY A 207 11.46 14.95 -11.34
C GLY A 207 11.33 13.43 -11.26
N ASN A 208 10.30 12.87 -10.62
CA ASN A 208 10.05 11.44 -10.63
C ASN A 208 9.10 11.08 -11.81
N PRO A 209 9.54 10.29 -12.81
CA PRO A 209 8.72 9.96 -13.98
C PRO A 209 7.50 9.09 -13.64
N ASN A 210 7.46 8.50 -12.45
CA ASN A 210 6.41 7.58 -12.01
C ASN A 210 5.31 8.25 -11.16
N ILE A 211 5.35 9.57 -10.92
CA ILE A 211 4.41 10.27 -10.01
C ILE A 211 2.95 9.98 -10.35
N SER A 212 2.58 9.98 -11.64
CA SER A 212 1.20 9.69 -12.05
C SER A 212 0.74 8.30 -11.62
N SER A 213 1.63 7.30 -11.73
CA SER A 213 1.37 5.93 -11.28
C SER A 213 1.30 5.83 -9.76
N LEU A 214 2.19 6.53 -9.03
CA LEU A 214 2.16 6.61 -7.57
C LEU A 214 0.84 7.24 -7.09
N HIS A 215 0.42 8.34 -7.70
CA HIS A 215 -0.82 9.03 -7.38
C HIS A 215 -2.04 8.13 -7.64
N PHE A 216 -2.08 7.44 -8.77
CA PHE A 216 -3.15 6.48 -9.08
C PHE A 216 -3.22 5.35 -8.04
N LEU A 217 -2.08 4.73 -7.70
CA LEU A 217 -2.01 3.67 -6.70
C LEU A 217 -2.38 4.17 -5.30
N ASN A 218 -1.97 5.39 -4.94
CA ASN A 218 -2.36 6.05 -3.69
C ASN A 218 -3.88 6.18 -3.59
N MET A 219 -4.54 6.66 -4.64
CA MET A 219 -6.00 6.75 -4.70
C MET A 219 -6.68 5.39 -4.59
N GLU A 220 -6.14 4.35 -5.24
CA GLU A 220 -6.69 2.99 -5.12
C GLU A 220 -6.62 2.48 -3.67
N GLN A 221 -5.50 2.71 -2.97
CA GLN A 221 -5.37 2.28 -1.58
C GLN A 221 -6.19 3.13 -0.62
N LEU A 222 -6.33 4.43 -0.88
CA LEU A 222 -7.23 5.33 -0.13
C LEU A 222 -8.66 4.79 -0.13
N VAL A 223 -9.20 4.48 -1.32
CA VAL A 223 -10.55 3.91 -1.45
C VAL A 223 -10.66 2.59 -0.69
N LYS A 224 -9.65 1.71 -0.83
CA LYS A 224 -9.64 0.44 -0.08
C LYS A 224 -9.59 0.65 1.43
N SER A 225 -8.85 1.63 1.93
CA SER A 225 -8.76 1.94 3.37
C SER A 225 -10.08 2.48 3.90
N LEU A 226 -10.74 3.38 3.14
CA LEU A 226 -12.06 3.91 3.47
C LEU A 226 -13.14 2.82 3.51
N VAL A 227 -13.15 1.90 2.52
CA VAL A 227 -14.10 0.77 2.52
C VAL A 227 -13.96 -0.07 3.78
N SER A 228 -12.73 -0.47 4.14
CA SER A 228 -12.49 -1.22 5.38
C SER A 228 -12.89 -0.43 6.63
N LEU A 229 -12.62 0.88 6.68
CA LEU A 229 -13.03 1.73 7.79
C LEU A 229 -14.56 1.77 7.94
N TYR A 230 -15.30 1.80 6.83
CA TYR A 230 -16.76 1.81 6.86
C TYR A 230 -17.37 0.49 7.28
N GLU A 231 -16.73 -0.63 6.92
CA GLU A 231 -17.09 -1.94 7.46
C GLU A 231 -16.94 -1.95 8.98
N LEU A 232 -15.84 -1.40 9.51
CA LEU A 232 -15.62 -1.29 10.96
C LEU A 232 -16.65 -0.39 11.65
N TYR A 233 -16.93 0.81 11.11
CA TYR A 233 -17.99 1.67 11.64
C TYR A 233 -19.36 0.99 11.62
N GLY A 234 -19.68 0.29 10.53
CA GLY A 234 -20.91 -0.46 10.40
C GLY A 234 -21.05 -1.57 11.42
N ILE A 235 -19.95 -2.26 11.77
CA ILE A 235 -19.92 -3.26 12.84
C ILE A 235 -20.14 -2.59 14.20
N ASN A 236 -19.39 -1.53 14.54
CA ASN A 236 -19.57 -0.80 15.79
C ASN A 236 -21.02 -0.32 15.97
N ARG A 237 -21.64 0.18 14.90
CA ARG A 237 -23.04 0.62 14.92
C ARG A 237 -24.01 -0.51 15.23
N ARG A 238 -23.78 -1.73 14.74
CA ARG A 238 -24.60 -2.91 15.08
C ARG A 238 -24.53 -3.26 16.57
N PHE A 239 -23.43 -2.90 17.23
CA PHE A 239 -23.25 -3.06 18.67
C PHE A 239 -23.62 -1.81 19.49
N ASN A 240 -24.22 -0.79 18.87
CA ASN A 240 -24.55 0.51 19.48
C ASN A 240 -23.32 1.25 20.06
N LEU A 241 -22.14 1.02 19.49
CA LEU A 241 -20.93 1.79 19.78
C LEU A 241 -20.90 3.02 18.88
N ASN A 242 -20.58 4.18 19.47
CA ASN A 242 -20.49 5.43 18.73
C ASN A 242 -19.09 5.60 18.13
N ASN A 243 -19.04 6.19 16.93
CA ASN A 243 -17.81 6.53 16.25
C ASN A 243 -17.79 8.05 16.02
N ASP A 244 -16.94 8.77 16.74
CA ASP A 244 -16.99 10.24 16.76
C ASP A 244 -16.65 10.86 15.39
N ASN A 245 -15.75 10.23 14.63
CA ASN A 245 -15.24 10.74 13.35
C ASN A 245 -15.97 10.16 12.13
N GLU A 246 -16.99 9.32 12.32
CA GLU A 246 -17.63 8.58 11.23
C GLU A 246 -18.16 9.49 10.11
N ALA A 247 -18.75 10.63 10.48
CA ALA A 247 -19.27 11.62 9.55
C ALA A 247 -18.16 12.28 8.70
N GLU A 248 -17.03 12.59 9.31
CA GLU A 248 -15.88 13.22 8.65
C GLU A 248 -15.31 12.28 7.59
N PHE A 249 -15.01 11.03 7.96
CA PHE A 249 -14.45 10.06 7.03
C PHE A 249 -15.43 9.72 5.90
N TYR A 250 -16.74 9.60 6.20
CA TYR A 250 -17.77 9.48 5.15
C TYR A 250 -17.77 10.63 4.16
N SER A 251 -17.53 11.86 4.63
CA SER A 251 -17.46 13.03 3.77
C SER A 251 -16.29 12.93 2.79
N PHE A 252 -15.14 12.38 3.20
CA PHE A 252 -13.99 12.18 2.31
C PHE A 252 -14.33 11.25 1.16
N TYR A 253 -15.04 10.14 1.39
CA TYR A 253 -15.46 9.27 0.30
C TYR A 253 -16.38 9.97 -0.68
N VAL A 254 -17.32 10.79 -0.20
CA VAL A 254 -18.15 11.61 -1.09
C VAL A 254 -17.28 12.55 -1.92
N LEU A 255 -16.35 13.27 -1.30
CA LEU A 255 -15.43 14.18 -2.00
C LEU A 255 -14.54 13.48 -3.04
N LEU A 256 -14.15 12.22 -2.82
CA LEU A 256 -13.36 11.44 -3.79
C LEU A 256 -14.10 11.18 -5.10
N HIS A 257 -15.42 11.31 -5.13
CA HIS A 257 -16.22 11.15 -6.34
C HIS A 257 -16.39 12.46 -7.12
N LEU A 258 -15.87 13.59 -6.62
CA LEU A 258 -15.90 14.88 -7.33
C LEU A 258 -15.06 14.78 -8.61
N GLY A 259 -15.66 15.16 -9.75
CA GLY A 259 -14.99 15.16 -11.05
C GLY A 259 -14.71 13.77 -11.67
N SER A 260 -15.16 12.69 -11.04
CA SER A 260 -15.05 11.34 -11.61
C SER A 260 -16.23 11.07 -12.55
N ASP A 261 -16.19 11.64 -13.75
CA ASP A 261 -17.30 11.55 -14.71
C ASP A 261 -17.67 10.13 -15.11
N LYS A 262 -16.76 9.13 -15.01
CA LYS A 262 -17.06 7.72 -15.30
C LYS A 262 -16.17 6.78 -14.47
N ASN A 263 -16.77 5.99 -13.57
CA ASN A 263 -16.35 4.63 -13.20
C ASN A 263 -15.14 4.36 -12.28
N SER A 264 -14.71 5.26 -11.39
CA SER A 264 -13.55 4.98 -10.51
C SER A 264 -13.88 4.20 -9.23
N THR A 265 -15.13 4.24 -8.78
CA THR A 265 -15.59 3.66 -7.52
C THR A 265 -16.76 2.73 -7.83
N GLY A 266 -16.64 1.46 -7.44
CA GLY A 266 -17.50 0.37 -7.95
C GLY A 266 -19.00 0.47 -7.67
N GLU A 267 -19.45 1.44 -6.87
CA GLU A 267 -20.86 1.68 -6.57
C GLU A 267 -21.25 3.14 -6.82
N SER A 268 -22.45 3.36 -7.39
CA SER A 268 -23.01 4.71 -7.53
C SER A 268 -23.18 5.38 -6.17
N LEU A 269 -22.75 6.64 -6.03
CA LEU A 269 -22.97 7.44 -4.82
C LEU A 269 -24.43 7.40 -4.35
N SER A 270 -25.38 7.36 -5.29
CA SER A 270 -26.81 7.28 -4.95
C SER A 270 -27.18 6.01 -4.17
N LEU A 271 -26.64 4.85 -4.55
CA LEU A 271 -26.85 3.58 -3.85
C LEU A 271 -26.13 3.57 -2.50
N TRP A 272 -24.93 4.15 -2.45
CA TRP A 272 -24.17 4.27 -1.22
C TRP A 272 -24.90 5.15 -0.18
N PHE A 273 -25.44 6.31 -0.59
CA PHE A 273 -26.24 7.18 0.28
C PHE A 273 -27.48 6.50 0.86
N GLN A 274 -28.13 5.59 0.12
CA GLN A 274 -29.29 4.86 0.62
C GLN A 274 -28.98 3.96 1.82
N ARG A 275 -27.72 3.55 1.98
CA ARG A 275 -27.27 2.71 3.10
C ARG A 275 -26.86 3.52 4.32
N LEU A 276 -26.71 4.84 4.20
CA LEU A 276 -26.34 5.71 5.31
C LEU A 276 -27.55 6.08 6.17
N GLY A 277 -27.34 6.13 7.48
CA GLY A 277 -28.37 6.55 8.43
C GLY A 277 -28.70 8.04 8.30
N SER A 278 -29.98 8.41 8.50
CA SER A 278 -30.44 9.81 8.45
C SER A 278 -29.62 10.78 9.32
N PRO A 279 -29.15 10.42 10.53
CA PRO A 279 -28.33 11.33 11.35
C PRO A 279 -27.01 11.70 10.69
N ILE A 280 -26.32 10.73 10.09
CA ILE A 280 -25.00 10.92 9.47
C ILE A 280 -25.11 11.86 8.27
N VAL A 281 -26.14 11.68 7.43
CA VAL A 281 -26.34 12.50 6.22
C VAL A 281 -26.60 13.98 6.55
N LYS A 282 -27.06 14.28 7.77
CA LYS A 282 -27.37 15.64 8.25
C LYS A 282 -26.22 16.33 8.98
N THR A 283 -25.09 15.64 9.17
CA THR A 283 -23.89 16.22 9.79
C THR A 283 -23.31 17.35 8.94
N LYS A 284 -22.54 18.23 9.57
CA LYS A 284 -21.98 19.42 8.91
C LYS A 284 -20.98 19.02 7.80
N GLU A 285 -20.21 17.96 8.03
CA GLU A 285 -19.21 17.40 7.11
C GLU A 285 -19.89 16.85 5.86
N MET A 286 -20.93 16.05 6.02
CA MET A 286 -21.70 15.48 4.90
C MET A 286 -22.48 16.55 4.14
N CYS A 287 -23.04 17.54 4.84
CA CYS A 287 -23.69 18.69 4.20
C CYS A 287 -22.69 19.49 3.36
N PHE A 288 -21.50 19.75 3.90
CA PHE A 288 -20.42 20.41 3.17
C PHE A 288 -20.03 19.62 1.92
N ALA A 289 -19.69 18.34 2.05
CA ALA A 289 -19.26 17.51 0.93
C ALA A 289 -20.32 17.47 -0.19
N ARG A 290 -21.61 17.39 0.16
CA ARG A 290 -22.71 17.45 -0.81
C ARG A 290 -22.89 18.82 -1.46
N SER A 291 -22.57 19.90 -0.75
CA SER A 291 -22.66 21.26 -1.31
C SER A 291 -21.63 21.50 -2.41
N VAL A 292 -20.47 20.83 -2.35
CA VAL A 292 -19.42 20.92 -3.37
C VAL A 292 -19.82 20.23 -4.69
N PHE A 293 -20.79 19.29 -4.67
CA PHE A 293 -21.33 18.66 -5.87
C PHE A 293 -22.39 19.50 -6.62
N ARG A 294 -22.85 20.60 -6.03
CA ARG A 294 -23.89 21.47 -6.58
C ARG A 294 -23.29 22.70 -7.23
#